data_AF-A0A3G9JEH8-F1
#
_entry.id   AF-A0A3G9JEH8-F1
#
_cell.length_a   1.000
_cell.length_b   1.000
_cell.length_c   1.000
_cell.angle_alpha   90.00
_cell.angle_beta   90.00
_cell.angle_gamma   90.00
#
_symmetry.space_group_name_H-M   'P 1'
#
loop_
_entity.id
_entity.type
_entity.pdbx_description
1 polymer ?
#
loop_
_entity_poly.entity_id
_entity_poly.type
_entity_poly.pdbx_seq_one_letter_code
_entity_poly.pdbx_strand_id
1 'polypeptide(L)'
;MGTWGYGIFEDDFTLDVKDLFNSFIKEEVGIDQIIARLVRFYSEEIQDVEDGPLFFFALSSLLLERNELREDIKEQTINVINLGIDQEKWKRAGFFSRQARKRALNNLKKSLDNTNFVNEVSAVDQEDLENDRFKPGTARYSVYELSDQKTEKVYYVGKTINLELRSKYFELNPMKN
;
A
#
# COMPACT_ATOMS: atom_id res chain seq x y z
N MET A 1 11.53 0.93 25.86
CA MET A 1 10.10 0.69 25.57
C MET A 1 9.54 2.03 25.15
N GLY A 2 9.41 2.23 23.83
CA GLY A 2 9.06 3.53 23.25
C GLY A 2 7.69 3.98 23.73
N THR A 3 7.50 5.28 23.92
CA THR A 3 6.20 5.86 24.21
C THR A 3 5.35 5.73 22.94
N TRP A 4 4.38 4.82 22.93
CA TRP A 4 3.42 4.71 21.83
C TRP A 4 2.62 6.01 21.82
N GLY A 5 2.65 6.71 20.69
CA GLY A 5 1.93 7.95 20.54
C GLY A 5 0.46 7.73 20.13
N TYR A 6 -0.28 8.81 19.96
CA TYR A 6 -1.73 8.83 19.71
C TYR A 6 -2.10 9.14 18.25
N GLY A 7 -1.12 9.50 17.43
CA GLY A 7 -1.24 9.85 16.02
C GLY A 7 -1.43 8.64 15.11
N ILE A 8 -1.65 8.90 13.82
CA ILE A 8 -1.96 7.83 12.86
C ILE A 8 -0.77 6.88 12.67
N PHE A 9 0.45 7.42 12.55
CA PHE A 9 1.70 6.67 12.33
C PHE A 9 2.54 6.49 13.60
N GLU A 10 1.88 6.30 14.75
CA GLU A 10 2.55 6.05 16.04
C GLU A 10 2.29 4.62 16.56
N ASP A 11 1.75 3.76 15.68
CA ASP A 11 1.55 2.32 15.88
C ASP A 11 2.42 1.55 14.86
N ASP A 12 3.02 0.42 15.28
CA ASP A 12 3.95 -0.33 14.43
C ASP A 12 3.27 -0.81 13.13
N PHE A 13 2.00 -1.21 13.21
CA PHE A 13 1.25 -1.69 12.05
C PHE A 13 1.02 -0.57 11.02
N THR A 14 0.70 0.65 11.47
CA THR A 14 0.49 1.77 10.54
C THR A 14 1.79 2.25 9.90
N LEU A 15 2.93 2.07 10.59
CA LEU A 15 4.25 2.28 10.02
C LEU A 15 4.60 1.23 8.96
N ASP A 16 4.28 -0.04 9.20
CA ASP A 16 4.48 -1.12 8.20
C ASP A 16 3.68 -0.85 6.92
N VAL A 17 2.40 -0.45 7.06
CA VAL A 17 1.56 -0.06 5.91
C VAL A 17 2.20 1.10 5.14
N LYS A 18 2.73 2.10 5.85
CA LYS A 18 3.40 3.26 5.24
C LYS A 18 4.68 2.88 4.52
N ASP A 19 5.50 2.03 5.12
CA ASP A 19 6.76 1.59 4.53
C ASP A 19 6.51 0.76 3.26
N LEU A 20 5.53 -0.15 3.30
CA LEU A 20 5.14 -0.93 2.13
C LEU A 20 4.56 -0.04 1.03
N PHE A 21 3.69 0.91 1.36
CA PHE A 21 3.18 1.90 0.41
C PHE A 21 4.32 2.69 -0.25
N ASN A 22 5.26 3.20 0.54
CA ASN A 22 6.41 3.94 0.04
C ASN A 22 7.33 3.09 -0.84
N SER A 23 7.43 1.79 -0.55
CA SER A 23 8.19 0.86 -1.40
C SER A 23 7.57 0.75 -2.80
N PHE A 24 6.25 0.62 -2.90
CA PHE A 24 5.57 0.56 -4.20
C PHE A 24 5.61 1.90 -4.96
N ILE A 25 5.56 3.02 -4.24
CA ILE A 25 5.77 4.34 -4.87
C ILE A 25 7.18 4.45 -5.47
N LYS A 26 8.21 3.95 -4.79
CA LYS A 26 9.59 3.93 -5.31
C LYS A 26 9.75 3.02 -6.54
N GLU A 27 8.87 2.03 -6.68
CA GLU A 27 8.79 1.15 -7.85
C GLU A 27 7.94 1.74 -8.99
N GLU A 28 7.46 2.98 -8.86
CA GLU A 28 6.64 3.68 -9.86
C GLU A 28 5.31 2.96 -10.16
N VAL A 29 4.77 2.25 -9.18
CA VAL A 29 3.49 1.54 -9.30
C VAL A 29 2.33 2.54 -9.23
N GLY A 30 1.32 2.35 -10.09
CA GLY A 30 0.12 3.20 -10.09
C GLY A 30 -0.69 3.08 -8.79
N ILE A 31 -1.37 4.17 -8.40
CA ILE A 31 -2.06 4.25 -7.09
C ILE A 31 -3.11 3.14 -6.92
N ASP A 32 -3.92 2.83 -7.93
CA ASP A 32 -4.95 1.78 -7.79
C ASP A 32 -4.33 0.40 -7.62
N GLN A 33 -3.22 0.11 -8.32
CA GLN A 33 -2.45 -1.11 -8.09
C GLN A 33 -1.85 -1.14 -6.68
N ILE A 34 -1.36 -0.02 -6.16
CA ILE A 34 -0.85 0.08 -4.78
C ILE A 34 -1.94 -0.23 -3.76
N ILE A 35 -3.12 0.38 -3.92
CA ILE A 35 -4.27 0.14 -3.03
C ILE A 35 -4.64 -1.35 -3.09
N ALA A 36 -4.78 -1.92 -4.28
CA ALA A 36 -5.14 -3.33 -4.45
C ALA A 36 -4.10 -4.27 -3.84
N ARG A 37 -2.80 -4.00 -4.03
CA ARG A 37 -1.70 -4.76 -3.42
C ARG A 37 -1.73 -4.69 -1.90
N LEU A 38 -1.95 -3.51 -1.32
CA LEU A 38 -2.02 -3.34 0.13
C LEU A 38 -3.25 -4.04 0.73
N VAL A 39 -4.42 -3.90 0.11
CA VAL A 39 -5.65 -4.59 0.54
C VAL A 39 -5.47 -6.10 0.45
N ARG A 40 -4.80 -6.60 -0.60
CA ARG A 40 -4.48 -8.02 -0.74
C ARG A 40 -3.46 -8.49 0.31
N PHE A 41 -2.40 -7.69 0.55
CA PHE A 41 -1.34 -8.03 1.49
C PHE A 41 -1.87 -8.17 2.91
N TYR A 42 -2.62 -7.16 3.36
CA TYR A 42 -3.14 -7.06 4.73
C TYR A 42 -4.55 -7.62 4.87
N SER A 43 -4.96 -8.54 4.00
CA SER A 43 -6.36 -9.00 3.96
C SER A 43 -6.81 -9.71 5.24
N GLU A 44 -5.87 -10.32 5.98
CA GLU A 44 -6.14 -10.96 7.27
C GLU A 44 -6.29 -9.91 8.39
N GLU A 45 -5.38 -8.94 8.43
CA GLU A 45 -5.36 -7.84 9.41
C GLU A 45 -6.56 -6.89 9.21
N ILE A 46 -7.01 -6.70 7.96
CA ILE A 46 -8.21 -5.92 7.63
C ILE A 46 -9.47 -6.54 8.25
N GLN A 47 -9.52 -7.87 8.40
CA GLN A 47 -10.64 -8.56 9.02
C GLN A 47 -10.57 -8.52 10.55
N ASP A 48 -9.41 -8.18 11.12
CA ASP A 48 -9.25 -8.02 12.55
C ASP A 48 -9.90 -6.71 13.05
N VAL A 49 -10.52 -6.79 14.22
CA VAL A 49 -11.29 -5.68 14.79
C VAL A 49 -10.37 -4.58 15.33
N GLU A 50 -9.16 -4.92 15.75
CA GLU A 50 -8.17 -3.96 16.25
C GLU A 50 -7.32 -3.39 15.10
N ASP A 51 -6.84 -4.22 14.18
CA ASP A 51 -5.91 -3.80 13.11
C ASP A 51 -6.61 -3.25 11.86
N GLY A 52 -7.78 -3.76 11.50
CA GLY A 52 -8.52 -3.30 10.32
C GLY A 52 -8.81 -1.80 10.32
N PRO A 53 -9.27 -1.19 11.43
CA PRO A 53 -9.37 0.26 11.55
C PRO A 53 -8.06 1.01 11.30
N LEU A 54 -6.95 0.50 11.82
CA LEU A 54 -5.63 1.11 11.70
C LEU A 54 -5.17 1.14 10.24
N PHE A 55 -5.47 0.07 9.47
CA PHE A 55 -5.19 0.01 8.04
C PHE A 55 -5.85 1.14 7.27
N PHE A 56 -7.16 1.36 7.48
CA PHE A 56 -7.89 2.43 6.78
C PHE A 56 -7.42 3.82 7.22
N PHE A 57 -7.06 4.02 8.48
CA PHE A 57 -6.49 5.28 8.95
C PHE A 57 -5.14 5.58 8.27
N ALA A 58 -4.26 4.59 8.17
CA ALA A 58 -2.97 4.71 7.50
C ALA A 58 -3.15 4.98 6.00
N LEU A 59 -3.92 4.13 5.31
CA LEU A 59 -4.12 4.22 3.86
C LEU A 59 -4.76 5.55 3.45
N SER A 60 -5.85 5.96 4.12
CA SER A 60 -6.52 7.24 3.85
C SER A 60 -5.60 8.44 4.08
N SER A 61 -4.75 8.40 5.12
CA SER A 61 -3.78 9.45 5.39
C SER A 61 -2.72 9.55 4.29
N LEU A 62 -2.18 8.41 3.81
CA LEU A 62 -1.20 8.36 2.73
C LEU A 62 -1.77 8.86 1.40
N LEU A 63 -2.99 8.45 1.07
CA LEU A 63 -3.67 8.90 -0.15
C LEU A 63 -4.02 10.40 -0.08
N LEU A 64 -4.43 10.88 1.09
CA LEU A 64 -4.70 12.29 1.35
C LEU A 64 -3.45 13.15 1.17
N GLU A 65 -2.29 12.72 1.71
CA GLU A 65 -1.00 13.42 1.54
C GLU A 65 -0.59 13.56 0.06
N ARG A 66 -1.10 12.68 -0.82
CA ARG A 66 -0.81 12.66 -2.26
C ARG A 66 -1.91 13.28 -3.13
N ASN A 67 -3.00 13.77 -2.55
CA ASN A 67 -4.21 14.22 -3.27
C ASN A 67 -4.83 13.13 -4.17
N GLU A 68 -4.66 11.87 -3.80
CA GLU A 68 -5.12 10.68 -4.55
C GLU A 68 -6.21 9.92 -3.78
N LEU A 69 -6.92 10.62 -2.89
CA LEU A 69 -7.94 10.04 -2.04
C LEU A 69 -9.06 9.43 -2.88
N ARG A 70 -9.37 8.15 -2.65
CA ARG A 70 -10.49 7.45 -3.27
C ARG A 70 -11.75 7.55 -2.41
N GLU A 71 -12.91 7.57 -3.06
CA GLU A 71 -14.22 7.74 -2.40
C GLU A 71 -14.52 6.58 -1.45
N ASP A 72 -14.32 5.34 -1.89
CA ASP A 72 -14.51 4.11 -1.12
C ASP A 72 -13.65 4.11 0.16
N ILE A 73 -12.38 4.47 0.06
CA ILE A 73 -11.46 4.55 1.20
C ILE A 73 -11.88 5.66 2.17
N LYS A 74 -12.32 6.82 1.65
CA LYS A 74 -12.82 7.92 2.47
C LYS A 74 -14.05 7.48 3.27
N GLU A 75 -15.05 6.92 2.61
CA GLU A 75 -16.30 6.47 3.25
C GLU A 75 -16.03 5.41 4.31
N GLN A 76 -15.23 4.40 3.98
CA GLN A 76 -14.84 3.34 4.90
C GLN A 76 -14.15 3.92 6.15
N THR A 77 -13.18 4.82 5.95
CA THR A 77 -12.43 5.45 7.05
C THR A 77 -13.36 6.25 7.96
N ILE A 78 -14.25 7.06 7.38
CA ILE A 78 -15.23 7.86 8.13
C ILE A 78 -16.18 6.95 8.93
N ASN A 79 -16.64 5.86 8.32
CA ASN A 79 -17.51 4.87 8.98
C ASN A 79 -16.81 4.25 10.19
N VAL A 80 -15.56 3.81 10.05
CA VAL A 80 -14.77 3.26 11.15
C VAL A 80 -14.57 4.28 12.28
N ILE A 81 -14.25 5.54 11.95
CA ILE A 81 -14.11 6.62 12.95
C ILE A 81 -15.43 6.83 13.71
N ASN A 82 -16.56 6.82 13.01
CA ASN A 82 -17.89 7.04 13.62
C ASN A 82 -18.32 5.87 14.52
N LEU A 83 -18.04 4.64 14.11
CA LEU A 83 -18.32 3.44 14.92
C LEU A 83 -17.46 3.42 16.19
N GLY A 84 -16.29 4.05 16.16
CA GLY A 84 -15.44 4.18 17.33
C GLY A 84 -14.82 2.86 17.77
N ILE A 85 -14.58 1.94 16.84
CA ILE A 85 -14.04 0.59 17.09
C ILE A 85 -12.70 0.67 17.84
N ASP A 86 -11.82 1.60 17.43
CA ASP A 86 -10.52 1.87 18.08
C ASP A 86 -10.66 2.42 19.53
N GLN A 87 -11.84 2.89 19.96
CA GLN A 87 -11.96 3.59 21.26
C GLN A 87 -11.79 2.69 22.49
N GLU A 88 -12.06 1.39 22.39
CA GLU A 88 -11.95 0.47 23.54
C GLU A 88 -10.50 0.28 24.01
N LYS A 89 -9.55 0.13 23.07
CA LYS A 89 -8.11 0.07 23.35
C LYS A 89 -7.66 1.31 24.13
N TRP A 90 -8.09 2.49 23.69
CA TRP A 90 -7.71 3.76 24.30
C TRP A 90 -8.43 4.07 25.62
N LYS A 91 -9.63 3.52 25.86
CA LYS A 91 -10.27 3.60 27.19
C LYS A 91 -9.39 2.96 28.27
N ARG A 92 -8.75 1.83 27.97
CA ARG A 92 -7.83 1.13 28.88
C ARG A 92 -6.51 1.90 29.09
N ALA A 93 -6.02 2.60 28.06
CA ALA A 93 -4.80 3.39 28.10
C ALA A 93 -4.91 4.71 28.90
N GLY A 94 -6.12 5.12 29.30
CA GLY A 94 -6.37 6.28 30.15
C GLY A 94 -7.03 7.47 29.43
N PHE A 95 -7.55 8.41 30.23
CA PHE A 95 -8.38 9.53 29.74
C PHE A 95 -7.64 10.44 28.75
N PHE A 96 -6.42 10.86 29.08
CA PHE A 96 -5.62 11.75 28.23
C PHE A 96 -5.27 11.09 26.90
N SER A 97 -4.87 9.82 26.93
CA SER A 97 -4.55 9.00 25.76
C SER A 97 -5.73 8.89 24.81
N ARG A 98 -6.91 8.56 25.36
CA ARG A 98 -8.17 8.52 24.60
C ARG A 98 -8.52 9.88 23.99
N GLN A 99 -8.34 10.96 24.74
CA GLN A 99 -8.67 12.29 24.25
C GLN A 99 -7.72 12.73 23.12
N ALA A 100 -6.42 12.44 23.26
CA ALA A 100 -5.42 12.70 22.24
C ALA A 100 -5.71 11.92 20.95
N ARG A 101 -5.99 10.61 21.06
CA ARG A 101 -6.37 9.78 19.91
C ARG A 101 -7.63 10.30 19.22
N LYS A 102 -8.67 10.63 19.99
CA LYS A 102 -9.91 11.19 19.44
C LYS A 102 -9.68 12.50 18.69
N ARG A 103 -8.76 13.35 19.16
CA ARG A 103 -8.38 14.58 18.44
C ARG A 103 -7.67 14.25 17.12
N ALA A 104 -6.74 13.28 17.11
CA ALA A 104 -6.07 12.83 15.89
C ALA A 104 -7.07 12.32 14.84
N LEU A 105 -8.01 11.44 15.24
CA LEU A 105 -9.03 10.91 14.34
C LEU A 105 -10.01 11.98 13.85
N ASN A 106 -10.40 12.93 14.70
CA ASN A 106 -11.25 14.04 14.28
C ASN A 106 -10.55 14.97 13.28
N ASN A 107 -9.23 15.18 13.44
CA ASN A 107 -8.46 15.96 12.48
C ASN A 107 -8.38 15.23 11.14
N LEU A 108 -8.09 13.92 11.15
CA LEU A 108 -8.12 13.10 9.93
C LEU A 108 -9.48 13.19 9.24
N LYS A 109 -10.58 12.97 9.98
CA LYS A 109 -11.94 13.07 9.44
C LYS A 109 -12.22 14.42 8.79
N LYS A 110 -11.87 15.53 9.45
CA LYS A 110 -12.05 16.87 8.90
C LYS A 110 -11.27 17.07 7.61
N SER A 111 -10.05 16.57 7.54
CA SER A 111 -9.24 16.66 6.31
C SER A 111 -9.86 15.83 5.18
N LEU A 112 -10.36 14.63 5.48
CA LEU A 112 -11.05 13.79 4.50
C LEU A 112 -12.34 14.44 3.99
N ASP A 113 -13.13 15.06 4.88
CA ASP A 113 -14.36 15.76 4.51
C ASP A 113 -14.10 16.95 3.57
N ASN A 114 -13.01 17.69 3.80
CA ASN A 114 -12.66 18.88 3.02
C ASN A 114 -11.96 18.58 1.69
N THR A 115 -11.44 17.36 1.51
CA THR A 115 -10.69 17.00 0.31
C THR A 115 -11.59 16.34 -0.74
N ASN A 116 -11.41 16.75 -2.00
CA ASN A 116 -12.01 16.11 -3.16
C ASN A 116 -11.39 14.73 -3.39
N PHE A 117 -12.20 13.79 -3.86
CA PHE A 117 -11.76 12.44 -4.17
C PHE A 117 -11.57 12.26 -5.68
N VAL A 118 -10.77 11.27 -6.04
CA VAL A 118 -10.50 10.85 -7.42
C VAL A 118 -11.36 9.63 -7.73
N ASN A 119 -12.19 9.73 -8.77
CA ASN A 119 -13.03 8.64 -9.27
C ASN A 119 -12.40 7.87 -10.44
N GLU A 120 -11.31 8.40 -11.00
CA GLU A 120 -10.61 7.72 -12.08
C GLU A 120 -9.81 6.54 -11.52
N VAL A 121 -10.28 5.34 -11.86
CA VAL A 121 -9.63 4.09 -11.49
C VAL A 121 -8.80 3.62 -12.69
N SER A 122 -7.49 3.53 -12.49
CA SER A 122 -6.57 2.90 -13.43
C SER A 122 -6.69 1.37 -13.39
N ALA A 123 -6.32 0.73 -14.50
CA ALA A 123 -6.39 -0.72 -14.60
C ALA A 123 -5.45 -1.39 -13.58
N VAL A 124 -5.99 -2.36 -12.85
CA VAL A 124 -5.26 -3.19 -11.88
C VAL A 124 -4.83 -4.49 -12.56
N ASP A 125 -3.55 -4.81 -12.47
CA ASP A 125 -2.97 -6.09 -12.91
C ASP A 125 -3.42 -7.19 -11.95
N GLN A 126 -4.42 -7.98 -12.38
CA GLN A 126 -4.97 -9.07 -11.60
C GLN A 126 -4.01 -10.26 -11.48
N GLU A 127 -3.18 -10.49 -12.51
CA GLU A 127 -2.21 -11.59 -12.49
C GLU A 127 -1.11 -11.33 -11.44
N ASP A 128 -0.69 -10.08 -11.27
CA ASP A 128 0.22 -9.66 -10.22
C ASP A 128 -0.37 -9.91 -8.82
N LEU A 129 -1.67 -9.65 -8.63
CA LEU A 129 -2.37 -9.88 -7.36
C LEU A 129 -2.57 -11.36 -7.04
N GLU A 130 -2.94 -12.18 -8.02
CA GLU A 130 -3.18 -13.61 -7.86
C GLU A 130 -1.89 -14.37 -7.52
N ASN A 131 -0.78 -13.98 -8.14
CA ASN A 131 0.51 -14.64 -7.97
C ASN A 131 1.32 -14.08 -6.78
N ASP A 132 0.78 -13.10 -6.04
CA ASP A 132 1.46 -12.47 -4.91
C ASP A 132 2.87 -11.94 -5.23
N ARG A 133 3.12 -11.57 -6.50
CA ARG A 133 4.45 -11.13 -6.98
C ARG A 133 4.90 -9.85 -6.27
N PHE A 134 3.95 -9.10 -5.74
CA PHE A 134 4.17 -7.86 -5.00
C PHE A 134 4.58 -8.06 -3.53
N LYS A 135 4.57 -9.28 -2.97
CA LYS A 135 4.95 -9.47 -1.57
C LYS A 135 6.42 -9.09 -1.32
N PRO A 136 6.74 -8.41 -0.20
CA PRO A 136 8.12 -8.20 0.23
C PRO A 136 8.89 -9.53 0.30
N GLY A 137 10.13 -9.53 -0.18
CA GLY A 137 10.97 -10.74 -0.24
C GLY A 137 10.75 -11.61 -1.47
N THR A 138 9.67 -11.41 -2.25
CA THR A 138 9.51 -12.05 -3.56
C THR A 138 10.44 -11.37 -4.57
N ALA A 139 11.32 -12.14 -5.19
CA ALA A 139 12.21 -11.62 -6.23
C ALA A 139 11.39 -11.22 -7.46
N ARG A 140 11.40 -9.92 -7.79
CA ARG A 140 10.72 -9.40 -8.98
C ARG A 140 11.71 -9.16 -10.10
N TYR A 141 11.31 -9.56 -11.30
CA TYR A 141 12.08 -9.35 -12.53
C TYR A 141 11.14 -8.71 -13.54
N SER A 142 11.54 -7.57 -14.09
CA SER A 142 10.86 -6.97 -15.24
C SER A 142 11.71 -7.29 -16.46
N VAL A 143 11.15 -8.05 -17.42
CA VAL A 143 11.80 -8.33 -18.70
C VAL A 143 10.91 -7.79 -19.82
N TYR A 144 11.45 -6.86 -20.60
CA TYR A 144 10.85 -6.32 -21.80
C TYR A 144 11.38 -7.10 -23.00
N GLU A 145 10.46 -7.56 -23.84
CA GLU A 145 10.78 -8.08 -25.17
C GLU A 145 10.71 -6.94 -26.18
N LEU A 146 11.80 -6.69 -26.89
CA LEU A 146 11.90 -5.67 -27.93
C LEU A 146 12.17 -6.38 -29.27
N SER A 147 11.25 -6.24 -30.21
CA SER A 147 11.43 -6.75 -31.57
C SER A 147 11.85 -5.63 -32.53
N ASP A 148 12.97 -5.78 -33.22
CA ASP A 148 13.33 -4.92 -34.34
C ASP A 148 12.54 -5.35 -35.59
N GLN A 149 11.62 -4.50 -36.04
CA GLN A 149 10.75 -4.77 -37.20
C GLN A 149 11.49 -4.96 -38.52
N LYS A 150 12.75 -4.50 -38.64
CA LYS A 150 13.55 -4.64 -39.88
C LYS A 150 14.39 -5.90 -39.92
N THR A 151 14.83 -6.38 -38.77
CA THR A 151 15.75 -7.52 -38.67
C THR A 151 15.11 -8.75 -38.05
N GLU A 152 13.86 -8.63 -37.57
CA GLU A 152 13.13 -9.63 -36.76
C GLU A 152 13.90 -10.10 -35.52
N LYS A 153 14.98 -9.40 -35.14
CA LYS A 153 15.75 -9.72 -33.95
C LYS A 153 15.00 -9.29 -32.70
N VAL A 154 14.96 -10.21 -31.75
CA VAL A 154 14.34 -10.02 -30.44
C VAL A 154 15.43 -9.73 -29.41
N TYR A 155 15.24 -8.68 -28.62
CA TYR A 155 16.11 -8.29 -27.53
C TYR A 155 15.33 -8.34 -26.22
N TYR A 156 15.92 -8.95 -25.20
CA TYR A 156 15.37 -8.93 -23.85
C TYR A 156 16.11 -7.87 -23.02
N VAL A 157 15.38 -6.85 -22.60
CA VAL A 157 15.91 -5.77 -21.74
C VAL A 157 15.19 -5.84 -20.42
N GLY A 158 15.91 -5.91 -19.31
CA GLY A 158 15.27 -6.00 -18.00
C GLY A 158 15.97 -5.19 -16.93
N LYS A 159 15.19 -4.75 -15.94
CA LYS A 159 15.69 -4.15 -14.70
C LYS A 159 15.51 -5.21 -13.61
N THR A 160 16.61 -5.58 -12.95
CA THR A 160 16.57 -6.43 -11.76
C THR A 160 17.21 -5.69 -10.61
N ILE A 161 16.66 -5.88 -9.41
CA ILE A 161 17.23 -5.38 -8.16
C ILE A 161 18.37 -6.31 -7.69
N ASN A 162 18.49 -7.52 -8.26
CA ASN A 162 19.45 -8.54 -7.82
C ASN A 162 20.28 -9.12 -8.99
N LEU A 163 21.55 -8.68 -9.07
CA LEU A 163 22.45 -8.93 -10.21
C LEU A 163 22.85 -10.40 -10.40
N GLU A 164 22.94 -11.19 -9.32
CA GLU A 164 23.46 -12.57 -9.35
C GLU A 164 22.48 -13.58 -10.00
N LEU A 165 21.18 -13.26 -10.00
CA LEU A 165 20.15 -14.12 -10.58
C LEU A 165 19.90 -13.83 -12.07
N ARG A 166 20.52 -12.76 -12.60
CA ARG A 166 20.46 -12.40 -14.02
C ARG A 166 20.97 -13.54 -14.91
N SER A 167 22.12 -14.12 -14.57
CA SER A 167 22.77 -15.19 -15.33
C SER A 167 21.87 -16.41 -15.49
N LYS A 168 21.21 -16.83 -14.41
CA LYS A 168 20.44 -18.09 -14.36
C LYS A 168 19.21 -18.11 -15.30
N TYR A 169 18.62 -16.94 -15.57
CA TYR A 169 17.46 -16.82 -16.47
C TYR A 169 17.84 -16.43 -17.91
N PHE A 170 18.92 -15.67 -18.11
CA PHE A 170 19.50 -15.48 -19.46
C PHE A 170 20.09 -16.79 -20.02
N GLU A 171 20.44 -17.77 -19.16
CA GLU A 171 20.87 -19.12 -19.56
C GLU A 171 19.71 -20.06 -19.94
N LEU A 172 18.48 -19.84 -19.43
CA LEU A 172 17.31 -20.67 -19.75
C LEU A 172 16.78 -20.43 -21.18
N ASN A 173 17.03 -19.25 -21.74
CA ASN A 173 16.82 -18.93 -23.15
C ASN A 173 18.12 -18.30 -23.71
N PRO A 174 19.09 -19.13 -24.13
CA PRO A 174 20.37 -18.62 -24.58
C PRO A 174 20.19 -17.73 -25.81
N MET A 175 20.95 -16.62 -25.84
CA MET A 175 21.17 -15.83 -27.04
C MET A 175 21.55 -16.77 -28.18
N LYS A 176 20.65 -16.99 -29.14
CA LYS A 176 21.01 -17.67 -30.38
C LYS A 176 21.92 -16.72 -31.15
N ASN A 177 23.20 -17.09 -31.22
CA ASN A 177 24.20 -16.45 -32.08
C ASN A 177 23.75 -16.45 -33.54
#